data_AF-A0A1A9BNW6-F1
#
_entry.id   AF-A0A1A9BNW6-F1
#
_cell.length_a   1.000
_cell.length_b   1.000
_cell.length_c   1.000
_cell.angle_alpha   90.00
_cell.angle_beta   90.00
_cell.angle_gamma   90.00
#
_symmetry.space_group_name_H-M   'P 1'
#
loop_
_entity.id
_entity.type
_entity.pdbx_description
1 polymer ?
#
loop_
_entity_poly.entity_id
_entity_poly.type
_entity_poly.pdbx_seq_one_letter_code
_entity_poly.pdbx_strand_id
1 'polypeptide(L)'
;MTVDAGALTRLGEYVERRIAELGLEYAAVCRAGGFSDETLSKIRKGAIKARPSTYRKLERALAWEQGSVDAILRGGEPTALTDPFAIAENAADLYAEHHAPAREAEEPQVEHPLDRSEALRRVWRSSAREFGVTASDLDAVFQAVRHDLNEAGPPRTDLSDLVRVGRAEAGLSLEAVAAATAGPDGERLVEADWLDRLERAALDPSEHPEYPQLDALVAVLHLDPAQVQEAAGVQFADVHTVWSEDGQVRGLVEGELSPEDAAKMQNLMHLYRKTPRPPRG
;
A
#
# COMPACT_ATOMS: atom_id res chain seq x y z
N MET A 1 24.93 17.48 20.95
CA MET A 1 25.65 17.53 19.66
C MET A 1 24.64 17.66 18.54
N THR A 2 24.74 18.75 17.76
CA THR A 2 23.97 18.97 16.53
C THR A 2 24.50 18.01 15.46
N VAL A 3 23.63 17.17 14.92
CA VAL A 3 23.97 16.32 13.77
C VAL A 3 23.85 17.20 12.54
N ASP A 4 24.94 17.36 11.78
CA ASP A 4 24.93 18.15 10.55
C ASP A 4 24.34 17.36 9.37
N ALA A 5 24.00 18.06 8.29
CA ALA A 5 23.41 17.45 7.10
C ALA A 5 24.34 16.43 6.42
N GLY A 6 25.65 16.64 6.47
CA GLY A 6 26.65 15.71 5.91
C GLY A 6 26.70 14.38 6.65
N ALA A 7 26.54 14.38 7.96
CA ALA A 7 26.43 13.17 8.77
C ALA A 7 25.18 12.35 8.43
N LEU A 8 24.06 13.02 8.11
CA LEU A 8 22.82 12.35 7.68
C LEU A 8 22.94 11.80 6.25
N THR A 9 23.57 12.53 5.33
CA THR A 9 23.86 12.02 3.98
C THR A 9 24.76 10.79 4.03
N ARG A 10 25.83 10.83 4.85
CA ARG A 10 26.71 9.67 5.06
C ARG A 10 25.96 8.47 5.60
N LEU A 11 25.04 8.65 6.57
CA LEU A 11 24.18 7.56 7.05
C LEU A 11 23.38 6.93 5.89
N GLY A 12 22.83 7.76 5.01
CA GLY A 12 22.12 7.29 3.83
C GLY A 12 22.97 6.42 2.91
N GLU A 13 24.21 6.82 2.64
CA GLU A 13 25.16 6.05 1.82
C GLU A 13 25.50 4.67 2.42
N TYR A 14 25.73 4.61 3.73
CA TYR A 14 25.97 3.32 4.42
C TYR A 14 24.74 2.41 4.37
N VAL A 15 23.54 2.98 4.51
CA VAL A 15 22.28 2.23 4.41
C VAL A 15 22.13 1.63 3.02
N GLU A 16 22.28 2.43 1.96
CA GLU A 16 22.19 1.94 0.57
C GLU A 16 23.21 0.84 0.28
N ARG A 17 24.46 1.05 0.67
CA ARG A 17 25.52 0.07 0.47
C ARG A 17 25.21 -1.24 1.19
N ARG A 18 24.72 -1.18 2.42
CA ARG A 18 24.41 -2.38 3.19
C ARG A 18 23.22 -3.15 2.62
N ILE A 19 22.20 -2.45 2.13
CA ILE A 19 21.05 -3.08 1.46
C ILE A 19 21.51 -3.84 0.21
N ALA A 20 22.40 -3.23 -0.59
CA ALA A 20 23.00 -3.86 -1.75
C ALA A 20 23.89 -5.07 -1.38
N GLU A 21 24.71 -4.95 -0.33
CA GLU A 21 25.55 -6.06 0.19
C GLU A 21 24.71 -7.26 0.63
N LEU A 22 23.56 -7.02 1.25
CA LEU A 22 22.64 -8.06 1.73
C LEU A 22 21.71 -8.59 0.63
N GLY A 23 21.71 -7.99 -0.57
CA GLY A 23 20.78 -8.34 -1.64
C GLY A 23 19.31 -8.13 -1.28
N LEU A 24 19.02 -7.20 -0.38
CA LEU A 24 17.67 -6.94 0.11
C LEU A 24 16.96 -5.88 -0.74
N GLU A 25 15.65 -6.03 -0.91
CA GLU A 25 14.80 -4.95 -1.40
C GLU A 25 14.45 -3.98 -0.28
N TYR A 26 14.19 -2.72 -0.63
CA TYR A 26 13.77 -1.69 0.34
C TYR A 26 12.51 -2.10 1.12
N ALA A 27 11.57 -2.78 0.46
CA ALA A 27 10.36 -3.30 1.11
C ALA A 27 10.69 -4.35 2.19
N ALA A 28 11.68 -5.22 1.96
CA ALA A 28 12.12 -6.20 2.96
C ALA A 28 12.74 -5.53 4.19
N VAL A 29 13.53 -4.47 4.01
CA VAL A 29 14.12 -3.70 5.11
C VAL A 29 13.05 -2.99 5.94
N CYS A 30 12.06 -2.38 5.28
CA CYS A 30 10.92 -1.75 5.95
C CYS A 30 10.11 -2.75 6.78
N ARG A 31 9.84 -3.94 6.22
CA ARG A 31 9.17 -5.04 6.93
C ARG A 31 9.95 -5.49 8.16
N ALA A 32 11.26 -5.75 8.03
CA ALA A 32 12.11 -6.17 9.14
C ALA A 32 12.24 -5.09 10.24
N GLY A 33 12.26 -3.82 9.84
CA GLY A 33 12.36 -2.68 10.75
C GLY A 33 11.05 -2.26 11.40
N GLY A 34 9.90 -2.57 10.79
CA GLY A 34 8.59 -2.06 11.22
C GLY A 34 8.52 -0.53 11.14
N PHE A 35 8.91 0.03 9.99
CA PHE A 35 8.78 1.45 9.63
C PHE A 35 8.37 1.62 8.15
N SER A 36 7.85 2.79 7.78
CA SER A 36 7.34 3.06 6.42
C SER A 36 8.46 3.28 5.40
N ASP A 37 8.16 3.03 4.11
CA ASP A 37 9.07 3.31 3.00
C ASP A 37 9.44 4.80 2.92
N GLU A 38 8.49 5.69 3.21
CA GLU A 38 8.76 7.12 3.32
C GLU A 38 9.83 7.44 4.38
N THR A 39 9.80 6.73 5.52
CA THR A 39 10.81 6.89 6.58
C THR A 39 12.18 6.43 6.10
N LEU A 40 12.25 5.28 5.42
CA LEU A 40 13.49 4.76 4.85
C LEU A 40 14.05 5.69 3.76
N SER A 41 13.19 6.18 2.86
CA SER A 41 13.54 7.12 1.79
C SER A 41 14.12 8.43 2.33
N LYS A 42 13.50 9.00 3.37
CA LYS A 42 14.02 10.21 4.02
C LYS A 42 15.35 9.99 4.76
N ILE A 43 15.56 8.82 5.37
CA ILE A 43 16.83 8.46 6.00
C ILE A 43 17.93 8.28 4.93
N ARG A 44 17.64 7.56 3.84
CA ARG A 44 18.56 7.33 2.71
C ARG A 44 19.01 8.63 2.04
N LYS A 45 18.10 9.60 1.93
CA LYS A 45 18.41 10.93 1.37
C LYS A 45 19.08 11.87 2.38
N GLY A 46 19.28 11.45 3.63
CA GLY A 46 19.79 12.32 4.69
C GLY A 46 18.86 13.48 5.05
N ALA A 47 17.58 13.39 4.68
CA ALA A 47 16.62 14.49 4.77
C ALA A 47 16.03 14.68 6.18
N ILE A 48 16.11 13.65 7.03
CA ILE A 48 15.60 13.71 8.41
C ILE A 48 16.62 13.17 9.40
N LYS A 49 16.62 13.76 10.60
CA LYS A 49 17.15 13.11 11.79
C LYS A 49 16.04 12.27 12.42
N ALA A 50 16.10 10.95 12.25
CA ALA A 50 15.10 10.07 12.82
C ALA A 50 15.25 9.94 14.35
N ARG A 51 14.22 9.38 14.99
CA ARG A 51 14.24 9.12 16.44
C ARG A 51 15.23 7.97 16.74
N PRO A 52 15.85 7.94 17.94
CA PRO A 52 16.74 6.85 18.33
C PRO A 52 16.13 5.45 18.20
N SER A 53 14.82 5.32 18.47
CA SER A 53 14.09 4.06 18.29
C SER A 53 14.00 3.61 16.82
N THR A 54 13.87 4.56 15.88
CA THR A 54 13.91 4.28 14.44
C THR A 54 15.30 3.84 14.00
N TYR A 55 16.37 4.45 14.54
CA TYR A 55 17.73 4.00 14.26
C TYR A 55 18.00 2.59 14.79
N ARG A 56 17.53 2.24 15.99
CA ARG A 56 17.65 0.85 16.48
C ARG A 56 16.91 -0.17 15.59
N LYS A 57 15.72 0.20 15.10
CA LYS A 57 14.96 -0.62 14.15
C LYS A 57 15.74 -0.82 12.85
N LEU A 58 16.37 0.25 12.36
CA LEU A 58 17.20 0.23 11.16
C LEU A 58 18.46 -0.63 11.34
N GLU A 59 19.16 -0.50 12.48
CA GLU A 59 20.33 -1.32 12.83
C GLU A 59 19.97 -2.82 12.80
N ARG A 60 18.85 -3.18 13.43
CA ARG A 60 18.36 -4.56 13.41
C ARG A 60 18.00 -5.03 12.00
N ALA A 61 17.32 -4.19 11.21
CA ALA A 61 16.91 -4.53 9.85
C ALA A 61 18.10 -4.71 8.88
N LEU A 62 19.23 -4.04 9.15
CA LEU A 62 20.44 -4.09 8.32
C LEU A 62 21.53 -5.01 8.89
N ALA A 63 21.18 -5.81 9.90
CA ALA A 63 22.11 -6.68 10.63
C ALA A 63 23.39 -5.94 11.05
N TRP A 64 23.22 -4.75 11.63
CA TRP A 64 24.27 -3.97 12.26
C TRP A 64 24.20 -4.11 13.78
N GLU A 65 25.36 -4.01 14.43
CA GLU A 65 25.41 -3.91 15.89
C GLU A 65 24.74 -2.62 16.36
N GLN A 66 24.17 -2.68 17.58
CA GLN A 66 23.57 -1.52 18.22
C GLN A 66 24.61 -0.39 18.37
N GLY A 67 24.24 0.82 17.95
CA GLY A 67 25.13 1.99 17.99
C GLY A 67 25.94 2.21 16.72
N SER A 68 25.80 1.35 15.72
CA SER A 68 26.38 1.55 14.38
C SER A 68 25.90 2.83 13.71
N VAL A 69 24.62 3.20 13.88
CA VAL A 69 24.11 4.48 13.36
C VAL A 69 24.78 5.65 14.07
N ASP A 70 24.94 5.59 15.40
CA ASP A 70 25.64 6.64 16.16
C ASP A 70 27.14 6.71 15.81
N ALA A 71 27.77 5.58 15.47
CA ALA A 71 29.13 5.56 14.95
C ALA A 71 29.21 6.27 13.60
N ILE A 72 28.31 5.96 12.66
CA ILE A 72 28.22 6.63 11.36
C ILE A 72 27.97 8.12 11.53
N LEU A 73 27.04 8.54 12.40
CA LEU A 73 26.76 9.96 12.61
C LEU A 73 27.95 10.72 13.22
N ARG A 74 28.84 10.04 13.94
CA ARG A 74 30.10 10.60 14.48
C ARG A 74 31.29 10.54 13.51
N GLY A 75 31.14 9.93 12.34
CA GLY A 75 32.21 9.81 11.35
C GLY A 75 33.00 8.51 11.41
N GLY A 76 32.55 7.56 12.23
CA GLY A 76 33.03 6.17 12.19
C GLY A 76 32.28 5.33 11.17
N GLU A 77 32.55 4.03 11.21
CA GLU A 77 31.94 3.01 10.35
C GLU A 77 30.94 2.15 11.15
N PRO A 78 29.92 1.56 10.50
CA PRO A 78 29.01 0.62 11.16
C PRO A 78 29.69 -0.74 11.36
N THR A 79 29.30 -1.45 12.42
CA THR A 79 29.75 -2.82 12.63
C THR A 79 28.69 -3.78 12.12
N ALA A 80 29.02 -4.56 11.09
CA ALA A 80 28.16 -5.61 10.58
C ALA A 80 28.19 -6.85 11.49
N LEU A 81 27.02 -7.42 11.77
CA LEU A 81 26.92 -8.72 12.42
C LEU A 81 27.42 -9.81 11.47
N THR A 82 28.20 -10.75 12.01
CA THR A 82 28.92 -11.79 11.24
C THR A 82 27.99 -12.84 10.61
N ASP A 83 26.76 -12.97 11.13
CA ASP A 83 25.71 -13.83 10.54
C ASP A 83 24.43 -13.01 10.30
N PRO A 84 24.19 -12.56 9.05
CA PRO A 84 22.96 -11.83 8.68
C PRO A 84 21.70 -12.70 8.69
N PHE A 85 21.82 -14.04 8.68
CA PHE A 85 20.71 -14.98 8.48
C PHE A 85 20.24 -15.66 9.78
N ALA A 86 21.04 -15.67 10.85
CA ALA A 86 20.61 -16.16 12.17
C ALA A 86 19.41 -15.39 12.78
N ILE A 87 19.08 -14.19 12.27
CA ILE A 87 17.92 -13.39 12.71
C ILE A 87 16.63 -13.77 11.95
N ALA A 88 16.74 -14.28 10.72
CA ALA A 88 15.59 -14.73 9.93
C ALA A 88 15.06 -16.09 10.42
N GLU A 89 15.94 -16.98 10.89
CA GLU A 89 15.56 -18.28 11.46
C GLU A 89 14.91 -18.15 12.87
N ASN A 90 15.37 -17.22 13.71
CA ASN A 90 14.73 -16.91 15.00
C ASN A 90 13.36 -16.21 14.87
N ALA A 91 13.01 -15.71 13.67
CA ALA A 91 11.70 -15.15 13.40
C ALA A 91 10.65 -16.23 13.10
N ALA A 92 11.02 -17.50 12.90
CA ALA A 92 10.03 -18.59 12.82
C ALA A 92 9.70 -19.14 14.23
N ASP A 93 10.71 -19.27 15.10
CA ASP A 93 10.55 -19.83 16.44
C ASP A 93 9.82 -18.86 17.40
N LEU A 94 10.04 -17.54 17.27
CA LEU A 94 9.28 -16.51 18.02
C LEU A 94 7.80 -16.39 17.59
N TYR A 95 7.41 -16.95 16.44
CA TYR A 95 6.03 -16.95 15.96
C TYR A 95 5.24 -18.21 16.39
N ALA A 96 5.91 -19.30 16.75
CA ALA A 96 5.26 -20.49 17.31
C ALA A 96 4.87 -20.30 18.79
N GLU A 97 5.61 -19.50 19.56
CA GLU A 97 5.27 -19.20 20.96
C GLU A 97 4.18 -18.12 21.13
N HIS A 98 4.01 -17.21 20.17
CA HIS A 98 3.07 -16.07 20.30
C HIS A 98 1.64 -16.33 19.78
N HIS A 99 1.39 -17.49 19.15
CA HIS A 99 0.10 -17.87 18.53
C HIS A 99 -0.38 -19.28 18.90
N ALA A 100 -0.31 -19.65 20.19
CA ALA A 100 -1.16 -20.70 20.76
C ALA A 100 -2.33 -20.05 21.53
N PRO A 101 -3.57 -20.59 21.44
CA PRO A 101 -4.74 -19.96 22.06
C PRO A 101 -4.61 -19.90 23.58
N ALA A 102 -4.77 -18.71 24.13
CA ALA A 102 -4.58 -18.39 25.54
C ALA A 102 -5.49 -19.22 26.46
N ARG A 103 -4.87 -19.97 27.37
CA ARG A 103 -5.45 -20.27 28.68
C ARG A 103 -5.14 -19.10 29.61
N GLU A 104 -6.19 -18.62 30.28
CA GLU A 104 -6.21 -17.54 31.26
C GLU A 104 -5.14 -17.72 32.35
N ALA A 105 -4.29 -16.70 32.55
CA ALA A 105 -3.62 -16.38 33.81
C ALA A 105 -3.06 -14.95 33.77
N GLU A 106 -3.22 -14.26 34.88
CA GLU A 106 -3.09 -12.81 35.11
C GLU A 106 -1.64 -12.24 35.22
N GLU A 107 -1.57 -10.90 35.07
CA GLU A 107 -0.57 -9.92 35.57
C GLU A 107 0.80 -9.72 34.85
N PRO A 108 1.47 -8.52 34.91
CA PRO A 108 1.07 -7.20 35.43
C PRO A 108 1.33 -6.01 34.46
N GLN A 109 0.64 -4.89 34.70
CA GLN A 109 0.78 -3.62 33.97
C GLN A 109 2.00 -2.82 34.45
N VAL A 110 2.86 -2.37 33.53
CA VAL A 110 3.84 -1.29 33.79
C VAL A 110 3.56 -0.14 32.82
N GLU A 111 3.18 1.00 33.41
CA GLU A 111 2.75 2.23 32.74
C GLU A 111 3.89 2.87 31.92
N HIS A 112 3.62 3.14 30.63
CA HIS A 112 4.41 4.08 29.82
C HIS A 112 3.53 5.29 29.41
N PRO A 113 4.10 6.51 29.42
CA PRO A 113 3.36 7.74 29.24
C PRO A 113 2.90 7.90 27.79
N LEU A 114 1.58 7.80 27.62
CA LEU A 114 0.76 8.10 26.45
C LEU A 114 1.43 7.91 25.09
N ASP A 115 1.41 6.65 24.63
CA ASP A 115 1.43 6.33 23.20
C ASP A 115 0.40 7.20 22.45
N ARG A 116 0.64 7.55 21.18
CA ARG A 116 -0.32 8.34 20.37
C ARG A 116 -1.71 7.71 20.39
N SER A 117 -1.76 6.38 20.41
CA SER A 117 -2.97 5.58 20.59
C SER A 117 -3.67 5.88 21.92
N GLU A 118 -2.92 6.10 23.00
CA GLU A 118 -3.46 6.40 24.34
C GLU A 118 -3.85 7.87 24.52
N ALA A 119 -3.13 8.79 23.86
CA ALA A 119 -3.55 10.19 23.75
C ALA A 119 -4.85 10.32 22.94
N LEU A 120 -4.95 9.60 21.82
CA LEU A 120 -6.17 9.51 21.01
C LEU A 120 -7.32 8.87 21.82
N ARG A 121 -7.06 7.75 22.52
CA ARG A 121 -8.03 7.12 23.43
C ARG A 121 -8.46 8.03 24.57
N ARG A 122 -7.60 8.91 25.09
CA ARG A 122 -7.96 9.88 26.14
C ARG A 122 -8.87 10.98 25.61
N VAL A 123 -8.55 11.57 24.46
CA VAL A 123 -9.39 12.57 23.79
C VAL A 123 -10.75 11.95 23.42
N TRP A 124 -10.77 10.70 22.98
CA TRP A 124 -12.00 10.02 22.58
C TRP A 124 -12.84 9.55 23.77
N ARG A 125 -12.23 9.11 24.88
CA ARG A 125 -12.93 8.81 26.14
C ARG A 125 -13.57 10.05 26.79
N SER A 126 -13.06 11.26 26.52
CA SER A 126 -13.78 12.48 26.89
C SER A 126 -15.01 12.71 26.02
N SER A 127 -14.94 12.44 24.71
CA SER A 127 -16.08 12.56 23.79
C SER A 127 -17.14 11.46 23.99
N ALA A 128 -16.75 10.25 24.39
CA ALA A 128 -17.67 9.14 24.68
C ALA A 128 -18.73 9.48 25.73
N ARG A 129 -18.33 10.21 26.78
CA ARG A 129 -19.25 10.69 27.84
C ARG A 129 -20.23 11.73 27.33
N GLU A 130 -19.86 12.46 26.28
CA GLU A 130 -20.69 13.48 25.64
C GLU A 130 -21.78 12.84 24.76
N PHE A 131 -21.50 11.67 24.17
CA PHE A 131 -22.45 10.91 23.33
C PHE A 131 -23.20 9.79 24.07
N GLY A 132 -22.97 9.60 25.38
CA GLY A 132 -23.63 8.56 26.18
C GLY A 132 -23.23 7.13 25.82
N VAL A 133 -22.09 6.96 25.15
CA VAL A 133 -21.60 5.66 24.67
C VAL A 133 -20.58 5.10 25.67
N THR A 134 -20.62 3.80 25.95
CA THR A 134 -19.68 3.20 26.91
C THR A 134 -18.30 3.00 26.27
N ALA A 135 -17.25 2.92 27.11
CA ALA A 135 -15.90 2.65 26.63
C ALA A 135 -15.78 1.28 25.91
N SER A 136 -16.62 0.31 26.32
CA SER A 136 -16.68 -1.02 25.72
C SER A 136 -17.30 -1.01 24.32
N ASP A 137 -18.31 -0.17 24.08
CA ASP A 137 -18.94 -0.04 22.76
C ASP A 137 -17.97 0.58 21.75
N LEU A 138 -17.14 1.52 22.21
CA LEU A 138 -16.12 2.16 21.39
C LEU A 138 -14.96 1.22 21.05
N ASP A 139 -14.50 0.41 22.00
CA ASP A 139 -13.48 -0.60 21.73
C ASP A 139 -14.00 -1.66 20.74
N ALA A 140 -15.29 -2.02 20.81
CA ALA A 140 -15.92 -2.91 19.83
C ALA A 140 -15.96 -2.29 18.43
N VAL A 141 -16.33 -1.01 18.30
CA VAL A 141 -16.28 -0.26 17.03
C VAL A 141 -14.84 -0.20 16.50
N PHE A 142 -13.85 0.02 17.37
CA PHE A 142 -12.45 0.10 16.96
C PHE A 142 -11.90 -1.23 16.48
N GLN A 143 -12.27 -2.33 17.15
CA GLN A 143 -11.92 -3.67 16.69
C GLN A 143 -12.61 -4.02 15.38
N ALA A 144 -13.87 -3.62 15.19
CA ALA A 144 -14.57 -3.78 13.91
C ALA A 144 -13.87 -2.99 12.79
N VAL A 145 -13.60 -1.70 12.97
CA VAL A 145 -12.87 -0.88 11.97
C VAL A 145 -11.48 -1.45 11.69
N ARG A 146 -10.76 -1.93 12.70
CA ARG A 146 -9.43 -2.53 12.52
C ARG A 146 -9.50 -3.89 11.83
N HIS A 147 -10.56 -4.65 12.07
CA HIS A 147 -10.84 -5.91 11.39
C HIS A 147 -11.17 -5.65 9.92
N ASP A 148 -12.07 -4.71 9.63
CA ASP A 148 -12.43 -4.28 8.27
C ASP A 148 -11.21 -3.77 7.50
N LEU A 149 -10.33 -3.00 8.15
CA LEU A 149 -9.06 -2.51 7.57
C LEU A 149 -8.02 -3.62 7.34
N ASN A 150 -8.10 -4.75 8.05
CA ASN A 150 -7.19 -5.89 7.90
C ASN A 150 -7.75 -6.94 6.93
N GLU A 151 -9.07 -7.04 6.78
CA GLU A 151 -9.73 -7.87 5.76
C GLU A 151 -9.69 -7.22 4.38
N ALA A 152 -9.65 -5.89 4.31
CA ALA A 152 -9.26 -5.19 3.09
C ALA A 152 -7.78 -5.51 2.80
N GLY A 153 -7.53 -6.38 1.81
CA GLY A 153 -6.18 -6.69 1.32
C GLY A 153 -5.39 -5.45 0.86
N PRO A 154 -4.18 -5.62 0.29
CA PRO A 154 -3.43 -4.47 -0.22
C PRO A 154 -4.31 -3.61 -1.15
N PRO A 155 -4.20 -2.27 -1.08
CA PRO A 155 -5.06 -1.39 -1.87
C PRO A 155 -4.92 -1.74 -3.34
N ARG A 156 -6.05 -1.90 -4.02
CA ARG A 156 -6.09 -2.20 -5.44
C ARG A 156 -5.64 -0.97 -6.21
N THR A 157 -4.64 -1.13 -7.06
CA THR A 157 -3.99 -0.01 -7.75
C THR A 157 -4.07 -0.11 -9.27
N ASP A 158 -4.87 -1.03 -9.80
CA ASP A 158 -4.89 -1.38 -11.23
C ASP A 158 -5.05 -0.17 -12.16
N LEU A 159 -6.07 0.68 -11.92
CA LEU A 159 -6.28 1.88 -12.74
C LEU A 159 -5.19 2.92 -12.46
N SER A 160 -4.79 3.05 -11.20
CA SER A 160 -3.75 3.97 -10.76
C SER A 160 -2.41 3.69 -11.45
N ASP A 161 -2.06 2.42 -11.59
CA ASP A 161 -0.85 1.93 -12.22
C ASP A 161 -0.89 2.16 -13.73
N LEU A 162 -2.02 1.84 -14.36
CA LEU A 162 -2.24 2.00 -15.79
C LEU A 162 -2.16 3.48 -16.20
N VAL A 163 -2.81 4.39 -15.46
CA VAL A 163 -2.75 5.83 -15.71
C VAL A 163 -1.34 6.39 -15.51
N ARG A 164 -0.67 5.97 -14.43
CA ARG A 164 0.70 6.41 -14.12
C ARG A 164 1.71 5.97 -15.17
N VAL A 165 1.63 4.72 -15.64
CA VAL A 165 2.46 4.20 -16.73
C VAL A 165 2.16 4.93 -18.03
N GLY A 166 0.89 5.03 -18.43
CA GLY A 166 0.48 5.71 -19.66
C GLY A 166 0.92 7.18 -19.69
N ARG A 167 0.79 7.90 -18.56
CA ARG A 167 1.29 9.29 -18.46
C ARG A 167 2.80 9.39 -18.59
N ALA A 168 3.54 8.49 -17.93
CA ALA A 168 5.00 8.46 -18.01
C ALA A 168 5.48 8.16 -19.44
N GLU A 169 4.83 7.24 -20.14
CA GLU A 169 5.12 6.91 -21.55
C GLU A 169 4.77 8.06 -22.51
N ALA A 170 3.68 8.77 -22.26
CA ALA A 170 3.32 9.97 -23.01
C ALA A 170 4.23 11.17 -22.72
N GLY A 171 5.06 11.11 -21.67
CA GLY A 171 5.94 12.21 -21.24
C GLY A 171 5.19 13.45 -20.75
N LEU A 172 3.96 13.27 -20.28
CA LEU A 172 3.08 14.36 -19.86
C LEU A 172 3.19 14.63 -18.35
N SER A 173 3.10 15.90 -17.95
CA SER A 173 2.87 16.26 -16.55
C SER A 173 1.40 16.08 -16.19
N LEU A 174 1.10 15.98 -14.89
CA LEU A 174 -0.29 15.89 -14.40
C LEU A 174 -1.15 17.07 -14.90
N GLU A 175 -0.58 18.29 -14.88
CA GLU A 175 -1.25 19.49 -15.39
C GLU A 175 -1.50 19.43 -16.91
N ALA A 176 -0.55 18.86 -17.68
CA ALA A 176 -0.71 18.71 -19.12
C ALA A 176 -1.82 17.70 -19.46
N VAL A 177 -1.92 16.60 -18.71
CA VAL A 177 -3.03 15.64 -18.86
C VAL A 177 -4.35 16.30 -18.50
N ALA A 178 -4.45 16.94 -17.32
CA ALA A 178 -5.66 17.63 -16.89
C ALA A 178 -6.13 18.68 -17.91
N ALA A 179 -5.21 19.50 -18.43
CA ALA A 179 -5.52 20.47 -19.47
C ALA A 179 -5.98 19.85 -20.80
N ALA A 180 -5.48 18.65 -21.14
CA ALA A 180 -5.86 17.93 -22.35
C ALA A 180 -7.21 17.19 -22.23
N THR A 181 -7.71 16.94 -21.02
CA THR A 181 -9.03 16.32 -20.76
C THR A 181 -10.21 17.31 -20.85
N ALA A 182 -10.08 18.39 -21.61
CA ALA A 182 -11.15 19.37 -21.75
C ALA A 182 -12.35 18.78 -22.52
N GLY A 183 -13.54 18.88 -21.94
CA GLY A 183 -14.80 18.52 -22.55
C GLY A 183 -15.20 19.46 -23.70
N PRO A 184 -16.33 19.15 -24.38
CA PRO A 184 -16.79 19.93 -25.54
C PRO A 184 -17.06 21.41 -25.22
N ASP A 185 -17.40 21.72 -23.97
CA ASP A 185 -17.65 23.09 -23.48
C ASP A 185 -16.39 23.78 -22.91
N GLY A 186 -15.22 23.12 -22.99
CA GLY A 186 -13.95 23.62 -22.46
C GLY A 186 -13.76 23.43 -20.96
N GLU A 187 -14.70 22.79 -20.27
CA GLU A 187 -14.53 22.37 -18.87
C GLU A 187 -13.51 21.24 -18.76
N ARG A 188 -12.67 21.25 -17.73
CA ARG A 188 -11.75 20.15 -17.47
C ARG A 188 -12.55 18.99 -16.88
N LEU A 189 -12.54 17.84 -17.56
CA LEU A 189 -13.17 16.63 -17.04
C LEU A 189 -12.34 16.01 -15.91
N VAL A 190 -11.02 16.19 -15.97
CA VAL A 190 -10.08 15.70 -14.97
C VAL A 190 -9.23 16.84 -14.43
N GLU A 191 -9.24 17.00 -13.10
CA GLU A 191 -8.39 17.96 -12.40
C GLU A 191 -7.02 17.36 -12.05
N ALA A 192 -5.98 18.19 -12.04
CA ALA A 192 -4.62 17.72 -11.78
C ALA A 192 -4.43 17.15 -10.35
N ASP A 193 -5.13 17.72 -9.36
CA ASP A 193 -5.13 17.21 -7.98
C ASP A 193 -5.84 15.85 -7.88
N TRP A 194 -6.99 15.71 -8.56
CA TRP A 194 -7.68 14.43 -8.63
C TRP A 194 -6.80 13.35 -9.28
N LEU A 195 -6.07 13.71 -10.34
CA LEU A 195 -5.15 12.80 -11.02
C LEU A 195 -3.95 12.41 -10.14
N ASP A 196 -3.38 13.34 -9.36
CA ASP A 196 -2.32 13.01 -8.36
C ASP A 196 -2.84 12.01 -7.32
N ARG A 197 -4.07 12.24 -6.81
CA ARG A 197 -4.69 11.34 -5.84
C ARG A 197 -4.99 9.97 -6.45
N LEU A 198 -5.44 9.90 -7.70
CA LEU A 198 -5.63 8.65 -8.42
C LEU A 198 -4.31 7.88 -8.56
N GLU A 199 -3.24 8.49 -9.08
CA GLU A 199 -1.95 7.80 -9.29
C GLU A 199 -1.31 7.28 -7.99
N ARG A 200 -1.71 7.85 -6.85
CA ARG A 200 -1.22 7.47 -5.52
C ARG A 200 -2.13 6.48 -4.80
N ALA A 201 -3.18 6.01 -5.47
CA ALA A 201 -4.23 5.17 -4.90
C ALA A 201 -4.81 5.77 -3.62
N ALA A 202 -5.03 7.08 -3.63
CA ALA A 202 -5.46 7.88 -2.49
C ALA A 202 -6.84 8.53 -2.70
N LEU A 203 -7.59 8.11 -3.72
CA LEU A 203 -9.00 8.46 -3.86
C LEU A 203 -9.82 7.77 -2.77
N ASP A 204 -10.83 8.47 -2.28
CA ASP A 204 -11.82 7.86 -1.39
C ASP A 204 -12.61 6.79 -2.16
N PRO A 205 -13.01 5.66 -1.54
CA PRO A 205 -13.81 4.64 -2.22
C PRO A 205 -15.12 5.16 -2.83
N SER A 206 -15.70 6.23 -2.28
CA SER A 206 -16.88 6.90 -2.84
C SER A 206 -16.57 7.79 -4.04
N GLU A 207 -15.32 8.24 -4.17
CA GLU A 207 -14.82 9.09 -5.25
C GLU A 207 -14.29 8.22 -6.41
N HIS A 208 -15.22 7.54 -7.08
CA HIS A 208 -14.92 6.73 -8.25
C HIS A 208 -14.87 7.58 -9.53
N PRO A 209 -14.03 7.22 -10.51
CA PRO A 209 -13.98 7.92 -11.79
C PRO A 209 -15.28 7.75 -12.57
N GLU A 210 -15.81 8.85 -13.06
CA GLU A 210 -17.00 8.87 -13.91
C GLU A 210 -16.62 8.48 -15.36
N TYR A 211 -17.61 7.97 -16.12
CA TYR A 211 -17.37 7.51 -17.49
C TYR A 211 -16.71 8.56 -18.40
N PRO A 212 -17.14 9.85 -18.41
CA PRO A 212 -16.47 10.88 -19.21
C PRO A 212 -15.01 11.10 -18.83
N GLN A 213 -14.65 10.88 -17.55
CA GLN A 213 -13.27 11.02 -17.08
C GLN A 213 -12.41 9.86 -17.60
N LEU A 214 -12.93 8.64 -17.55
CA LEU A 214 -12.26 7.46 -18.11
C LEU A 214 -12.04 7.58 -19.61
N ASP A 215 -13.06 8.03 -20.35
CA ASP A 215 -12.97 8.24 -21.80
C ASP A 215 -11.95 9.33 -22.16
N ALA A 216 -11.90 10.41 -21.38
CA ALA A 216 -10.90 11.46 -21.55
C ALA A 216 -9.46 10.95 -21.28
N LEU A 217 -9.27 10.13 -20.25
CA LEU A 217 -7.97 9.50 -19.96
C LEU A 217 -7.55 8.55 -21.07
N VAL A 218 -8.47 7.72 -21.57
CA VAL A 218 -8.24 6.85 -22.73
C VAL A 218 -7.77 7.64 -23.94
N ALA A 219 -8.45 8.74 -24.25
CA ALA A 219 -8.12 9.58 -25.41
C ALA A 219 -6.74 10.26 -25.26
N VAL A 220 -6.46 10.85 -24.10
CA VAL A 220 -5.23 11.64 -23.85
C VAL A 220 -4.00 10.75 -23.68
N LEU A 221 -4.13 9.62 -22.99
CA LEU A 221 -3.02 8.72 -22.67
C LEU A 221 -2.90 7.56 -23.66
N HIS A 222 -3.76 7.50 -24.68
CA HIS A 222 -3.79 6.45 -25.70
C HIS A 222 -3.91 5.03 -25.11
N LEU A 223 -4.72 4.90 -24.06
CA LEU A 223 -4.91 3.64 -23.34
C LEU A 223 -5.93 2.76 -24.06
N ASP A 224 -5.89 1.45 -23.81
CA ASP A 224 -6.92 0.54 -24.27
C ASP A 224 -8.21 0.74 -23.43
N PRO A 225 -9.37 1.05 -24.05
CA PRO A 225 -10.61 1.31 -23.32
C PRO A 225 -11.10 0.13 -22.48
N ALA A 226 -10.87 -1.11 -22.95
CA ALA A 226 -11.29 -2.31 -22.23
C ALA A 226 -10.41 -2.53 -20.99
N GLN A 227 -9.10 -2.30 -21.10
CA GLN A 227 -8.18 -2.38 -19.97
C GLN A 227 -8.49 -1.31 -18.91
N VAL A 228 -8.78 -0.08 -19.33
CA VAL A 228 -9.18 1.01 -18.41
C VAL A 228 -10.47 0.65 -17.66
N GLN A 229 -11.48 0.13 -18.38
CA GLN A 229 -12.74 -0.27 -17.76
C GLN A 229 -12.55 -1.42 -16.76
N GLU A 230 -11.74 -2.42 -17.12
CA GLU A 230 -11.43 -3.55 -16.23
C GLU A 230 -10.67 -3.09 -14.99
N ALA A 231 -9.61 -2.30 -15.17
CA ALA A 231 -8.81 -1.75 -14.08
C ALA A 231 -9.64 -0.87 -13.13
N ALA A 232 -10.53 -0.04 -13.67
CA ALA A 232 -11.46 0.76 -12.87
C ALA A 232 -12.47 -0.12 -12.10
N GLY A 233 -13.00 -1.15 -12.75
CA GLY A 233 -13.92 -2.11 -12.13
C GLY A 233 -13.27 -2.86 -10.97
N VAL A 234 -12.06 -3.36 -11.16
CA VAL A 234 -11.30 -4.08 -10.12
C VAL A 234 -10.97 -3.14 -8.96
N GLN A 235 -10.50 -1.92 -9.25
CA GLN A 235 -10.03 -0.99 -8.23
C GLN A 235 -11.15 -0.37 -7.38
N PHE A 236 -12.26 0.06 -7.99
CA PHE A 236 -13.30 0.84 -7.30
C PHE A 236 -14.58 0.07 -7.00
N ALA A 237 -14.85 -1.00 -7.75
CA ALA A 237 -16.12 -1.73 -7.63
C ALA A 237 -15.93 -3.19 -7.20
N ASP A 238 -14.70 -3.65 -7.03
CA ASP A 238 -14.40 -5.07 -6.82
C ASP A 238 -15.02 -5.98 -7.89
N VAL A 239 -15.06 -5.49 -9.13
CA VAL A 239 -15.65 -6.21 -10.26
C VAL A 239 -14.57 -6.76 -11.16
N HIS A 240 -14.48 -8.08 -11.22
CA HIS A 240 -13.65 -8.81 -12.16
C HIS A 240 -14.43 -9.14 -13.43
N THR A 241 -13.76 -9.03 -14.58
CA THR A 241 -14.33 -9.41 -15.86
C THR A 241 -13.64 -10.67 -16.38
N VAL A 242 -14.41 -11.64 -16.85
CA VAL A 242 -13.87 -12.77 -17.61
C VAL A 242 -14.57 -12.84 -18.95
N TRP A 243 -13.78 -12.99 -20.00
CA TRP A 243 -14.27 -13.15 -21.36
C TRP A 243 -14.18 -14.62 -21.78
N SER A 244 -15.10 -15.06 -22.64
CA SER A 244 -14.93 -16.29 -23.40
C SER A 244 -13.76 -16.17 -24.38
N GLU A 245 -13.14 -17.29 -24.76
CA GLU A 245 -12.02 -17.30 -25.73
C GLU A 245 -12.36 -16.62 -27.07
N ASP A 246 -13.63 -16.59 -27.46
CA ASP A 246 -14.12 -15.97 -28.69
C ASP A 246 -14.65 -14.53 -28.49
N GLY A 247 -14.55 -13.99 -27.27
CA GLY A 247 -15.02 -12.64 -26.90
C GLY A 247 -16.54 -12.43 -26.99
N GLN A 248 -17.32 -13.48 -27.21
CA GLN A 248 -18.77 -13.37 -27.41
C GLN A 248 -19.55 -13.28 -26.09
N VAL A 249 -18.99 -13.80 -25.00
CA VAL A 249 -19.62 -13.84 -23.68
C VAL A 249 -18.70 -13.14 -22.68
N ARG A 250 -19.29 -12.22 -21.90
CA ARG A 250 -18.64 -11.54 -20.78
C ARG A 250 -19.34 -11.94 -19.48
N GLY A 251 -18.58 -12.43 -18.51
CA GLY A 251 -19.02 -12.58 -17.13
C GLY A 251 -18.49 -11.46 -16.26
N LEU A 252 -19.32 -11.01 -15.32
CA LEU A 252 -18.97 -10.06 -14.29
C LEU A 252 -19.02 -10.81 -12.95
N VAL A 253 -17.97 -10.68 -12.16
CA VAL A 253 -17.88 -11.26 -10.81
C VAL A 253 -17.59 -10.15 -9.84
N GLU A 254 -18.34 -10.11 -8.75
CA GLU A 254 -18.08 -9.24 -7.60
C GLU A 254 -17.29 -10.04 -6.57
N GLY A 255 -16.19 -9.47 -6.05
CA GLY A 255 -15.31 -10.12 -5.08
C GLY A 255 -14.13 -10.87 -5.70
N GLU A 256 -13.25 -11.41 -4.85
CA GLU A 256 -12.03 -12.08 -5.28
C GLU A 256 -12.30 -13.29 -6.19
N LEU A 257 -11.73 -13.25 -7.39
CA LEU A 257 -11.84 -14.35 -8.34
C LEU A 257 -10.58 -15.23 -8.29
N SER A 258 -10.71 -16.41 -7.68
CA SER A 258 -9.62 -17.39 -7.70
C SER A 258 -9.36 -17.93 -9.13
N PRO A 259 -8.14 -18.39 -9.45
CA PRO A 259 -7.88 -19.01 -10.76
C PRO A 259 -8.78 -20.22 -11.04
N GLU A 260 -9.17 -20.95 -10.00
CA GLU A 260 -10.08 -22.09 -10.12
C GLU A 260 -11.49 -21.63 -10.46
N ASP A 261 -11.97 -20.56 -9.83
CA ASP A 261 -13.32 -20.03 -10.07
C ASP A 261 -13.40 -19.33 -11.43
N ALA A 262 -12.33 -18.67 -11.87
CA ALA A 262 -12.20 -18.18 -13.24
C ALA A 262 -12.36 -19.32 -14.27
N ALA A 263 -11.70 -20.46 -14.05
CA ALA A 263 -11.81 -21.63 -14.92
C ALA A 263 -13.22 -22.26 -14.91
N LYS A 264 -13.88 -22.35 -13.74
CA LYS A 264 -15.28 -22.79 -13.63
C LYS A 264 -16.20 -21.86 -14.41
N MET A 265 -15.96 -20.56 -14.35
CA MET A 265 -16.78 -19.58 -15.03
C MET A 265 -16.58 -19.62 -16.55
N GLN A 266 -15.35 -19.82 -17.02
CA GLN A 266 -15.07 -20.07 -18.45
C GLN A 266 -15.80 -21.33 -18.98
N ASN A 267 -15.84 -22.39 -18.18
CA ASN A 267 -16.62 -23.60 -18.50
C ASN A 267 -18.13 -23.33 -18.54
N LEU A 268 -18.64 -22.50 -17.62
CA LEU A 268 -20.04 -22.08 -17.62
C LEU A 268 -20.37 -21.25 -18.88
N MET A 269 -19.50 -20.31 -19.27
CA MET A 269 -19.68 -19.49 -20.47
C MET A 269 -19.73 -20.31 -21.74
N HIS A 270 -18.96 -21.40 -21.82
CA HIS A 270 -19.02 -22.34 -22.94
C HIS A 270 -20.42 -22.95 -23.13
N LEU A 271 -21.17 -23.17 -22.04
CA LEU A 271 -22.53 -23.71 -22.09
C LEU A 271 -23.55 -22.69 -22.63
N TYR A 272 -23.33 -21.40 -22.40
CA TYR A 272 -24.24 -20.33 -22.84
C TYR A 272 -23.88 -19.75 -24.21
N ARG A 273 -22.86 -20.31 -24.88
CA ARG A 273 -22.52 -19.95 -26.26
C ARG A 273 -23.71 -20.19 -27.17
N LYS A 274 -24.27 -19.12 -27.75
CA LYS A 274 -25.24 -19.26 -28.85
C LYS A 274 -24.51 -19.87 -30.04
N THR A 275 -25.01 -21.00 -30.55
CA THR A 275 -24.56 -21.57 -31.82
C THR A 275 -24.57 -20.49 -32.90
N PRO A 276 -23.45 -20.24 -33.62
CA PRO A 276 -23.42 -19.25 -34.66
C PRO A 276 -24.53 -19.55 -35.67
N ARG A 277 -25.38 -18.56 -35.92
CA ARG A 277 -26.49 -18.70 -36.86
C ARG A 277 -25.87 -18.99 -38.25
N PRO A 278 -26.21 -20.11 -38.90
CA PRO A 278 -25.66 -20.40 -40.22
C PRO A 278 -25.99 -19.24 -41.17
N PRO A 279 -25.07 -18.90 -42.11
CA PRO A 279 -25.33 -17.84 -43.06
C PRO A 279 -26.63 -18.16 -43.79
N ARG A 280 -27.55 -17.19 -43.83
CA ARG A 280 -28.77 -17.29 -44.63
C ARG A 280 -28.32 -17.31 -46.10
N GLY A 281 -28.39 -18.47 -46.73
CA GLY A 281 -28.29 -18.62 -48.17
C GLY A 281 -29.53 -18.08 -48.89
#